data_AF-A0A661FSI6-F1
#
_entry.id   AF-A0A661FSI6-F1
#
_cell.length_a   1.000
_cell.length_b   1.000
_cell.length_c   1.000
_cell.angle_alpha   90.00
_cell.angle_beta   90.00
_cell.angle_gamma   90.00
#
_symmetry.space_group_name_H-M   'P 1'
#
loop_
_entity.id
_entity.type
_entity.pdbx_description
1 polymer ?
#
loop_
_entity_poly.entity_id
_entity_poly.type
_entity_poly.pdbx_seq_one_letter_code
_entity_poly.pdbx_strand_id
1 'polypeptide(L)'
;MTIDSFELRAAKPVVATTMVAILLAPVTWAQDDTVQTPEYVVGEQAYPFDTNDPRVKDKPPIELPDSVAPKLNLLTAEEIEFLKSGAARRFAGSAEDTVEALEERTPEEVKAWVNAMQDVVANNRYTEGRDLPNIPLNTESPRFNAWRLQRPRSMDPEREPGPLPLGRYGGYGGPPTFGRFAIALSQEDLVAGEVDVAILGAPLNMGSGWRDSGAQATIDLRLFSWGMGGSDQYALIKPSEVLTIVDYGDVAVDNSSTERSMQHVRKIVREVAETGAIPMIVGGDHSLEYPNVAALADVYGKEKVSVIHFDSHYDAW
;
A
#
# COMPACT_ATOMS: atom_id res chain seq x y z
N MET A 1 -24.26 2.59 -54.27
CA MET A 1 -24.69 1.44 -53.46
C MET A 1 -25.29 2.03 -52.20
N THR A 2 -26.62 2.10 -52.18
CA THR A 2 -27.43 2.73 -51.13
C THR A 2 -27.33 1.90 -49.85
N ILE A 3 -26.98 2.56 -48.74
CA ILE A 3 -26.96 1.96 -47.40
C ILE A 3 -28.36 2.17 -46.82
N ASP A 4 -29.04 1.06 -46.57
CA ASP A 4 -30.37 1.01 -45.99
C ASP A 4 -30.39 1.56 -44.55
N SER A 5 -31.57 2.07 -44.22
CA SER A 5 -31.96 2.81 -43.02
C SER A 5 -31.64 2.14 -41.68
N PHE A 6 -31.12 2.95 -40.75
CA PHE A 6 -31.14 2.68 -39.31
C PHE A 6 -32.59 2.58 -38.79
N GLU A 7 -32.96 1.45 -38.21
CA GLU A 7 -34.17 1.33 -37.39
C GLU A 7 -33.94 1.98 -36.01
N LEU A 8 -34.54 3.16 -35.79
CA LEU A 8 -34.79 3.67 -34.45
C LEU A 8 -35.85 2.80 -33.78
N ARG A 9 -35.51 2.16 -32.65
CA ARG A 9 -36.51 1.53 -31.78
C ARG A 9 -37.45 2.60 -31.21
N ALA A 10 -38.66 2.65 -31.75
CA ALA A 10 -39.76 3.41 -31.20
C ALA A 10 -40.20 2.81 -29.85
N ALA A 11 -40.25 3.66 -28.83
CA ALA A 11 -40.86 3.38 -27.54
C ALA A 11 -42.35 3.04 -27.72
N LYS A 12 -42.83 1.99 -27.05
CA LYS A 12 -44.26 1.72 -26.85
C LYS A 12 -44.61 1.91 -25.38
N PRO A 13 -45.67 2.65 -25.04
CA PRO A 13 -46.16 2.74 -23.67
C PRO A 13 -47.00 1.50 -23.37
N VAL A 14 -46.68 0.79 -22.29
CA VAL A 14 -47.58 -0.21 -21.72
C VAL A 14 -47.85 0.17 -20.28
N VAL A 15 -49.06 0.69 -20.08
CA VAL A 15 -49.71 0.79 -18.78
C VAL A 15 -49.96 -0.63 -18.29
N ALA A 16 -49.26 -1.05 -17.25
CA ALA A 16 -49.55 -2.28 -16.51
C ALA A 16 -49.50 -1.96 -15.01
N THR A 17 -50.67 -1.67 -14.45
CA THR A 17 -50.89 -1.58 -13.01
C THR A 17 -50.67 -2.96 -12.40
N THR A 18 -49.50 -3.17 -11.80
CA THR A 18 -49.24 -4.34 -10.95
C THR A 18 -48.93 -3.82 -9.55
N MET A 19 -49.87 -4.01 -8.62
CA MET A 19 -49.62 -3.85 -7.19
C MET A 19 -48.56 -4.87 -6.77
N VAL A 20 -47.33 -4.42 -6.56
CA VAL A 20 -46.30 -5.19 -5.86
C VAL A 20 -46.47 -4.90 -4.38
N ALA A 21 -46.85 -5.92 -3.62
CA ALA A 21 -46.82 -5.89 -2.17
C ALA A 21 -45.36 -5.74 -1.71
N ILE A 22 -45.02 -4.57 -1.15
CA ILE A 22 -43.75 -4.33 -0.50
C ILE A 22 -43.75 -5.13 0.81
N LEU A 23 -43.14 -6.32 0.78
CA LEU A 23 -42.69 -7.00 1.99
C LEU A 23 -41.51 -6.20 2.54
N LEU A 24 -41.76 -5.39 3.57
CA LEU A 24 -40.73 -4.79 4.41
C LEU A 24 -40.01 -5.92 5.16
N ALA A 25 -38.97 -6.49 4.56
CA ALA A 25 -37.97 -7.21 5.31
C ALA A 25 -37.14 -6.18 6.10
N PRO A 26 -36.97 -6.32 7.43
CA PRO A 26 -36.07 -5.46 8.16
C PRO A 26 -34.66 -5.66 7.59
N VAL A 27 -34.07 -4.58 7.07
CA VAL A 27 -32.64 -4.53 6.77
C VAL A 27 -31.92 -4.62 8.11
N THR A 28 -31.59 -5.85 8.50
CA THR A 28 -30.60 -6.08 9.54
C THR A 28 -29.27 -5.67 8.94
N TRP A 29 -28.78 -4.49 9.30
CA TRP A 29 -27.37 -4.16 9.18
C TRP A 29 -26.60 -5.35 9.74
N ALA A 30 -25.75 -5.96 8.91
CA ALA A 30 -24.80 -6.95 9.39
C ALA A 30 -24.02 -6.27 10.52
N GLN A 31 -24.32 -6.66 11.76
CA GLN A 31 -23.49 -6.33 12.90
C GLN A 31 -22.09 -6.84 12.55
N ASP A 32 -21.09 -5.99 12.75
CA ASP A 32 -19.68 -6.25 12.54
C ASP A 32 -19.32 -7.72 12.80
N ASP A 33 -19.25 -8.54 11.74
CA ASP A 33 -18.38 -9.70 11.74
C ASP A 33 -16.97 -9.13 11.73
N THR A 34 -16.49 -8.77 12.92
CA THR A 34 -15.09 -8.51 13.15
C THR A 34 -14.37 -9.77 12.70
N VAL A 35 -13.78 -9.73 11.50
CA VAL A 35 -12.88 -10.77 11.02
C VAL A 35 -11.86 -10.96 12.13
N GLN A 36 -11.96 -12.08 12.86
CA GLN A 36 -10.92 -12.49 13.80
C GLN A 36 -9.70 -12.84 12.96
N THR A 37 -8.92 -11.81 12.71
CA THR A 37 -7.52 -11.95 12.37
C THR A 37 -6.86 -12.66 13.55
N PRO A 38 -5.94 -13.62 13.33
CA PRO A 38 -5.17 -14.24 14.41
C PRO A 38 -4.67 -13.13 15.34
N GLU A 39 -4.75 -13.32 16.66
CA GLU A 39 -4.27 -12.32 17.64
C GLU A 39 -2.91 -11.79 17.16
N TYR A 40 -2.93 -10.60 16.57
CA TYR A 40 -1.71 -9.83 16.38
C TYR A 40 -1.13 -9.67 17.77
N VAL A 41 0.20 -9.69 17.91
CA VAL A 41 0.81 -9.31 19.17
C VAL A 41 0.53 -7.82 19.39
N VAL A 42 -0.63 -7.54 19.97
CA VAL A 42 -1.00 -6.26 20.57
C VAL A 42 -0.62 -6.37 22.04
N GLY A 43 0.36 -5.59 22.45
CA GLY A 43 0.89 -5.60 23.81
C GLY A 43 2.37 -5.26 23.83
N GLU A 44 2.98 -5.20 25.01
CA GLU A 44 4.40 -4.87 25.22
C GLU A 44 5.36 -6.05 24.91
N GLN A 45 4.86 -7.11 24.28
CA GLN A 45 5.67 -8.31 24.03
C GLN A 45 6.51 -8.17 22.77
N ALA A 46 7.69 -8.80 22.78
CA ALA A 46 8.56 -8.88 21.62
C ALA A 46 7.88 -9.62 20.46
N TYR A 47 8.32 -9.32 19.23
CA TYR A 47 7.86 -10.03 18.04
C TYR A 47 8.10 -11.55 18.22
N PRO A 48 7.08 -12.41 18.04
CA PRO A 48 7.12 -13.78 18.54
C PRO A 48 7.85 -14.77 17.62
N PHE A 49 8.26 -14.32 16.42
CA PHE A 49 8.96 -15.14 15.45
C PHE A 49 10.46 -14.85 15.46
N ASP A 50 11.26 -15.88 15.20
CA ASP A 50 12.70 -15.72 15.00
C ASP A 50 12.95 -14.81 13.80
N THR A 51 13.67 -13.71 14.04
CA THR A 51 14.02 -12.72 13.01
C THR A 51 15.38 -13.00 12.38
N ASN A 52 16.09 -14.05 12.83
CA ASN A 52 17.31 -14.48 12.18
C ASN A 52 16.98 -15.10 10.82
N ASP A 53 17.38 -14.43 9.75
CA ASP A 53 17.29 -14.99 8.40
C ASP A 53 18.28 -16.16 8.26
N PRO A 54 17.80 -17.42 8.11
CA PRO A 54 18.67 -18.60 8.05
C PRO A 54 19.56 -18.63 6.80
N ARG A 55 19.29 -17.75 5.82
CA ARG A 55 20.10 -17.59 4.60
C ARG A 55 21.31 -16.69 4.84
N VAL A 56 21.27 -15.85 5.87
CA VAL A 56 22.39 -14.98 6.24
C VAL A 56 23.41 -15.81 7.00
N LYS A 57 24.41 -16.32 6.28
CA LYS A 57 25.56 -16.98 6.89
C LYS A 57 26.51 -15.93 7.43
N ASP A 58 26.98 -16.13 8.66
CA ASP A 58 28.06 -15.31 9.21
C ASP A 58 29.24 -15.32 8.24
N LYS A 59 29.68 -14.11 7.90
CA LYS A 59 30.88 -13.92 7.08
C LYS A 59 32.05 -14.56 7.84
N PRO A 60 32.87 -15.41 7.19
CA PRO A 60 33.97 -16.05 7.87
C PRO A 60 34.93 -15.00 8.44
N PRO A 61 35.55 -15.28 9.60
CA PRO A 61 36.55 -14.39 10.17
C PRO A 61 37.66 -14.11 9.18
N ILE A 62 38.19 -12.89 9.20
CA ILE A 62 39.37 -12.54 8.39
C ILE A 62 40.64 -12.92 9.13
N GLU A 63 41.66 -13.35 8.38
CA GLU A 63 43.01 -13.50 8.91
C GLU A 63 43.74 -12.17 8.77
N LEU A 64 44.32 -11.71 9.88
CA LEU A 64 45.13 -10.49 9.90
C LEU A 64 46.59 -10.88 9.65
N PRO A 65 47.29 -10.23 8.69
CA PRO A 65 48.69 -10.54 8.41
C PRO A 65 49.60 -10.12 9.56
N ASP A 66 50.77 -10.76 9.66
CA ASP A 66 51.76 -10.44 10.71
C ASP A 66 52.24 -8.97 10.65
N SER A 67 52.09 -8.29 9.50
CA SER A 67 52.45 -6.88 9.32
C SER A 67 51.71 -5.94 10.27
N VAL A 68 50.47 -6.26 10.64
CA VAL A 68 49.64 -5.41 11.52
C VAL A 68 49.78 -5.75 13.01
N ALA A 69 50.50 -6.82 13.37
CA ALA A 69 50.68 -7.24 14.77
C ALA A 69 51.15 -6.12 15.71
N PRO A 70 52.09 -5.22 15.32
CA PRO A 70 52.52 -4.11 16.18
C PRO A 70 51.40 -3.10 16.48
N LYS A 71 50.39 -3.00 15.61
CA LYS A 71 49.25 -2.08 15.73
C LYS A 71 48.18 -2.59 16.70
N LEU A 72 48.15 -3.90 16.95
CA LEU A 72 47.15 -4.55 17.79
C LEU A 72 47.56 -4.64 19.28
N ASN A 73 48.75 -4.18 19.64
CA ASN A 73 49.32 -4.36 20.98
C ASN A 73 48.51 -3.74 22.13
N LEU A 74 47.68 -2.73 21.83
CA LEU A 74 46.80 -2.09 22.82
C LEU A 74 45.41 -2.74 22.90
N LEU A 75 45.09 -3.64 21.99
CA LEU A 75 43.79 -4.30 21.93
C LEU A 75 43.73 -5.51 22.86
N THR A 76 42.54 -5.78 23.40
CA THR A 76 42.25 -7.03 24.11
C THR A 76 42.00 -8.16 23.12
N ALA A 77 42.03 -9.41 23.59
CA ALA A 77 41.71 -10.56 22.75
C ALA A 77 40.29 -10.48 22.17
N GLU A 78 39.32 -9.97 22.93
CA GLU A 78 37.94 -9.77 22.49
C GLU A 78 37.82 -8.68 21.41
N GLU A 79 38.58 -7.59 21.55
CA GLU A 79 38.64 -6.51 20.56
C GLU A 79 39.27 -6.99 19.23
N ILE A 80 40.28 -7.85 19.31
CA ILE A 80 40.92 -8.47 18.12
C ILE A 80 39.94 -9.45 17.45
N GLU A 81 39.24 -10.27 18.21
CA GLU A 81 38.22 -11.17 17.66
C GLU A 81 37.04 -10.40 17.05
N PHE A 82 36.61 -9.30 17.68
CA PHE A 82 35.62 -8.39 17.10
C PHE A 82 36.09 -7.81 15.77
N LEU A 83 37.35 -7.36 15.68
CA LEU A 83 37.94 -6.81 14.45
C LEU A 83 37.96 -7.84 13.30
N LYS A 84 38.16 -9.13 13.61
CA LYS A 84 38.10 -10.21 12.62
C LYS A 84 36.67 -10.58 12.20
N SER A 85 35.67 -10.19 12.99
CA SER A 85 34.28 -10.61 12.81
C SER A 85 33.60 -9.94 11.61
N GLY A 86 32.51 -10.56 11.14
CA GLY A 86 31.62 -9.94 10.15
C GLY A 86 30.99 -8.62 10.61
N ALA A 87 30.89 -8.37 11.92
CA ALA A 87 30.31 -7.15 12.47
C ALA A 87 31.25 -5.94 12.26
N ALA A 88 32.55 -6.09 12.49
CA ALA A 88 33.54 -5.04 12.22
C ALA A 88 33.64 -4.73 10.71
N ARG A 89 33.53 -5.75 9.86
CA ARG A 89 33.54 -5.60 8.40
C ARG A 89 32.43 -4.72 7.82
N ARG A 90 31.31 -4.52 8.55
CA ARG A 90 30.29 -3.55 8.14
C ARG A 90 30.84 -2.12 8.08
N PHE A 91 31.86 -1.83 8.88
CA PHE A 91 32.50 -0.52 8.98
C PHE A 91 33.87 -0.49 8.29
N ALA A 92 34.64 -1.57 8.44
CA ALA A 92 36.00 -1.68 7.94
C ALA A 92 36.11 -2.11 6.46
N GLY A 93 35.02 -2.61 5.86
CA GLY A 93 35.00 -3.02 4.47
C GLY A 93 35.50 -4.45 4.23
N SER A 94 36.24 -4.64 3.14
CA SER A 94 36.88 -5.91 2.79
C SER A 94 38.05 -6.24 3.75
N ALA A 95 38.61 -7.45 3.63
CA ALA A 95 39.79 -7.81 4.42
C ALA A 95 40.99 -6.93 4.05
N GLU A 96 41.13 -6.57 2.78
CA GLU A 96 42.16 -5.66 2.28
C GLU A 96 41.97 -4.26 2.85
N ASP A 97 40.75 -3.70 2.77
CA ASP A 97 40.42 -2.39 3.34
C ASP A 97 40.68 -2.34 4.86
N THR A 98 40.43 -3.44 5.56
CA THR A 98 40.68 -3.55 7.00
C THR A 98 42.17 -3.52 7.31
N VAL A 99 42.99 -4.23 6.52
CA VAL A 99 44.45 -4.23 6.69
C VAL A 99 45.03 -2.85 6.37
N GLU A 100 44.63 -2.25 5.25
CA GLU A 100 45.02 -0.89 4.87
C GLU A 100 44.68 0.12 5.98
N ALA A 101 43.45 0.06 6.50
CA ALA A 101 43.01 0.91 7.60
C ALA A 101 43.85 0.73 8.88
N LEU A 102 44.34 -0.47 9.17
CA LEU A 102 45.21 -0.74 10.32
C LEU A 102 46.64 -0.24 10.10
N GLU A 103 47.16 -0.33 8.87
CA GLU A 103 48.51 0.12 8.53
C GLU A 103 48.63 1.64 8.60
N GLU A 104 47.59 2.36 8.15
CA GLU A 104 47.51 3.84 8.17
C GLU A 104 47.38 4.44 9.59
N ARG A 105 46.90 3.67 10.58
CA ARG A 105 46.59 4.16 11.93
C ARG A 105 47.70 3.85 12.95
N THR A 106 47.87 4.70 13.94
CA THR A 106 48.67 4.39 15.14
C THR A 106 47.96 3.37 16.05
N PRO A 107 48.67 2.65 16.94
CA PRO A 107 48.03 1.71 17.88
C PRO A 107 46.91 2.36 18.72
N GLU A 108 47.08 3.62 19.13
CA GLU A 108 46.10 4.38 19.90
C GLU A 108 44.85 4.70 19.06
N GLU A 109 45.04 5.05 17.78
CA GLU A 109 43.94 5.29 16.84
C GLU A 109 43.21 3.99 16.49
N VAL A 110 43.93 2.86 16.38
CA VAL A 110 43.32 1.53 16.20
C VAL A 110 42.44 1.18 17.41
N LYS A 111 42.93 1.41 18.63
CA LYS A 111 42.14 1.22 19.87
C LYS A 111 40.86 2.06 19.85
N ALA A 112 40.98 3.35 19.56
CA ALA A 112 39.83 4.24 19.49
C ALA A 112 38.84 3.84 18.39
N TRP A 113 39.35 3.40 17.23
CA TRP A 113 38.54 2.96 16.11
C TRP A 113 37.77 1.68 16.42
N VAL A 114 38.41 0.69 17.04
CA VAL A 114 37.75 -0.55 17.47
C VAL A 114 36.69 -0.28 18.53
N ASN A 115 36.98 0.57 19.53
CA ASN A 115 36.01 0.96 20.54
C ASN A 115 34.80 1.67 19.92
N ALA A 116 35.02 2.61 19.00
CA ALA A 116 33.94 3.30 18.31
C ALA A 116 33.06 2.33 17.51
N MET A 117 33.65 1.35 16.84
CA MET A 117 32.89 0.32 16.14
C MET A 117 32.07 -0.55 17.12
N GLN A 118 32.66 -0.97 18.24
CA GLN A 118 31.96 -1.73 19.28
C GLN A 118 30.81 -0.93 19.90
N ASP A 119 31.01 0.36 20.18
CA ASP A 119 29.99 1.26 20.71
C ASP A 119 28.82 1.41 19.74
N VAL A 120 29.08 1.58 18.43
CA VAL A 120 28.02 1.64 17.42
C VAL A 120 27.27 0.31 17.37
N VAL A 121 27.97 -0.83 17.40
CA VAL A 121 27.33 -2.16 17.38
C VAL A 121 26.48 -2.38 18.65
N ALA A 122 26.97 -1.99 19.82
CA ALA A 122 26.26 -2.13 21.10
C ALA A 122 25.02 -1.22 21.17
N ASN A 123 25.10 0.00 20.65
CA ASN A 123 23.97 0.93 20.62
C ASN A 123 22.97 0.64 19.50
N ASN A 124 23.39 0.00 18.41
CA ASN A 124 22.50 -0.39 17.32
C ASN A 124 21.63 -1.61 17.66
N ARG A 125 22.02 -2.42 18.66
CA ARG A 125 21.25 -3.58 19.09
C ARG A 125 20.18 -3.18 20.11
N TYR A 126 19.04 -3.86 20.04
CA TYR A 126 18.04 -3.84 21.09
C TYR A 126 18.65 -4.27 22.44
N THR A 127 18.38 -3.51 23.49
CA THR A 127 18.78 -3.83 24.86
C THR A 127 17.55 -3.86 25.75
N GLU A 128 17.27 -5.02 26.33
CA GLU A 128 16.17 -5.21 27.29
C GLU A 128 16.31 -4.23 28.47
N GLY A 129 15.22 -3.55 28.81
CA GLY A 129 15.17 -2.54 29.89
C GLY A 129 15.68 -1.15 29.50
N ARG A 130 16.42 -0.99 28.40
CA ARG A 130 16.74 0.32 27.80
C ARG A 130 15.72 0.70 26.73
N ASP A 131 15.45 -0.23 25.82
CA ASP A 131 14.60 0.00 24.67
C ASP A 131 13.24 -0.67 24.86
N LEU A 132 12.17 0.01 24.43
CA LEU A 132 10.86 -0.61 24.39
C LEU A 132 10.84 -1.68 23.28
N PRO A 133 10.32 -2.89 23.56
CA PRO A 133 10.24 -3.96 22.55
C PRO A 133 9.28 -3.63 21.41
N ASN A 134 8.38 -2.67 21.61
CA ASN A 134 7.51 -2.11 20.58
C ASN A 134 7.14 -0.66 20.88
N ILE A 135 6.64 0.02 19.86
CA ILE A 135 6.03 1.35 19.98
C ILE A 135 4.52 1.13 20.11
N PRO A 136 3.91 1.28 21.30
CA PRO A 136 2.50 1.01 21.47
C PRO A 136 1.65 2.07 20.74
N LEU A 137 0.59 1.62 20.08
CA LEU A 137 -0.43 2.52 19.55
C LEU A 137 -1.21 3.14 20.71
N ASN A 138 -1.33 4.47 20.72
CA ASN A 138 -2.13 5.17 21.72
C ASN A 138 -3.64 5.00 21.43
N THR A 139 -4.23 3.92 21.94
CA THR A 139 -5.66 3.60 21.80
C THR A 139 -6.58 4.52 22.59
N GLU A 140 -6.05 5.30 23.54
CA GLU A 140 -6.81 6.27 24.32
C GLU A 140 -7.01 7.60 23.58
N SER A 141 -6.34 7.79 22.44
CA SER A 141 -6.49 9.00 21.63
C SER A 141 -7.95 9.18 21.18
N PRO A 142 -8.60 10.34 21.47
CA PRO A 142 -9.96 10.60 21.03
C PRO A 142 -10.10 10.70 19.49
N ARG A 143 -8.97 10.72 18.77
CA ARG A 143 -8.90 10.78 17.30
C ARG A 143 -8.30 9.52 16.67
N PHE A 144 -8.24 8.41 17.41
CA PHE A 144 -7.60 7.16 16.97
C PHE A 144 -8.00 6.71 15.55
N ASN A 145 -9.29 6.81 15.21
CA ASN A 145 -9.82 6.41 13.90
C ASN A 145 -10.16 7.59 12.97
N ALA A 146 -9.84 8.84 13.35
CA ALA A 146 -10.28 10.03 12.62
C ALA A 146 -9.81 10.06 11.16
N TRP A 147 -8.66 9.45 10.86
CA TRP A 147 -8.06 9.42 9.52
C TRP A 147 -8.89 8.65 8.47
N ARG A 148 -9.68 7.64 8.89
CA ARG A 148 -10.49 6.80 7.97
C ARG A 148 -11.99 7.07 8.01
N LEU A 149 -12.42 8.01 8.85
CA LEU A 149 -13.84 8.34 8.96
C LEU A 149 -14.24 9.24 7.79
N GLN A 150 -15.17 8.75 6.98
CA GLN A 150 -15.83 9.57 5.97
C GLN A 150 -16.71 10.62 6.66
N ARG A 151 -16.73 11.82 6.09
CA ARG A 151 -17.67 12.87 6.48
C ARG A 151 -19.10 12.38 6.17
N PRO A 152 -20.03 12.42 7.13
CA PRO A 152 -21.42 12.02 6.86
C PRO A 152 -22.05 12.87 5.75
N ARG A 153 -22.74 12.21 4.80
CA ARG A 153 -23.43 12.89 3.68
C ARG A 153 -24.44 13.95 4.15
N SER A 154 -25.03 13.77 5.33
CA SER A 154 -25.93 14.76 5.95
C SER A 154 -25.26 16.10 6.31
N MET A 155 -23.93 16.17 6.27
CA MET A 155 -23.16 17.41 6.48
C MET A 155 -22.80 18.13 5.16
N ASP A 156 -23.18 17.56 4.01
CA ASP A 156 -22.94 18.13 2.69
C ASP A 156 -24.24 18.76 2.15
N PRO A 157 -24.16 19.68 1.17
CA PRO A 157 -25.35 20.15 0.46
C PRO A 157 -26.14 18.98 -0.13
N GLU A 158 -27.48 19.05 -0.03
CA GLU A 158 -28.37 18.04 -0.61
C GLU A 158 -28.16 17.94 -2.13
N ARG A 159 -28.04 16.71 -2.61
CA ARG A 159 -28.01 16.37 -4.03
C ARG A 159 -28.53 14.96 -4.24
N GLU A 160 -29.05 14.70 -5.43
CA GLU A 160 -29.32 13.32 -5.85
C GLU A 160 -28.01 12.52 -5.94
N PRO A 161 -28.03 11.23 -5.55
CA PRO A 161 -26.92 10.33 -5.79
C PRO A 161 -26.58 10.21 -7.27
N GLY A 162 -25.30 10.10 -7.58
CA GLY A 162 -24.79 9.87 -8.92
C GLY A 162 -23.44 10.55 -9.20
N PRO A 163 -22.77 10.20 -10.31
CA PRO A 163 -21.49 10.79 -10.69
C PRO A 163 -21.59 12.29 -10.96
N LEU A 164 -20.58 13.03 -10.51
CA LEU A 164 -20.45 14.47 -10.60
C LEU A 164 -19.54 14.85 -11.78
N PRO A 165 -20.09 15.33 -12.91
CA PRO A 165 -19.27 15.83 -14.00
C PRO A 165 -18.62 17.16 -13.59
N LEU A 166 -17.29 17.19 -13.50
CA LEU A 166 -16.55 18.37 -13.03
C LEU A 166 -16.18 19.36 -14.15
N GLY A 167 -16.33 18.98 -15.42
CA GLY A 167 -15.88 19.78 -16.54
C GLY A 167 -17.01 20.49 -17.26
N ARG A 168 -16.97 21.83 -17.30
CA ARG A 168 -17.87 22.66 -18.12
C ARG A 168 -17.78 22.31 -19.61
N TYR A 169 -16.61 21.90 -20.08
CA TYR A 169 -16.34 21.56 -21.48
C TYR A 169 -16.03 20.06 -21.65
N GLY A 170 -16.83 19.18 -21.05
CA GLY A 170 -16.63 17.73 -21.18
C GLY A 170 -15.31 17.26 -20.53
N GLY A 171 -14.98 17.78 -19.37
CA GLY A 171 -13.75 17.45 -18.62
C GLY A 171 -12.52 18.31 -18.97
N TYR A 172 -12.55 19.10 -20.05
CA TYR A 172 -11.43 19.97 -20.43
C TYR A 172 -11.42 21.25 -19.59
N GLY A 173 -10.38 21.42 -18.76
CA GLY A 173 -10.15 22.62 -17.94
C GLY A 173 -10.82 22.61 -16.55
N GLY A 174 -11.29 21.46 -16.07
CA GLY A 174 -11.76 21.26 -14.68
C GLY A 174 -10.66 20.73 -13.73
N PRO A 175 -11.01 20.45 -12.47
CA PRO A 175 -10.12 19.75 -11.53
C PRO A 175 -9.60 18.43 -12.12
N PRO A 176 -8.34 18.05 -11.85
CA PRO A 176 -7.77 16.82 -12.37
C PRO A 176 -8.39 15.59 -11.70
N THR A 177 -8.95 14.70 -12.51
CA THR A 177 -9.43 13.36 -12.14
C THR A 177 -8.79 12.33 -13.05
N PHE A 178 -8.78 11.06 -12.65
CA PHE A 178 -8.28 9.98 -13.51
C PHE A 178 -9.03 9.98 -14.84
N GLY A 179 -8.29 10.10 -15.95
CA GLY A 179 -8.88 10.12 -17.29
C GLY A 179 -9.84 11.29 -17.58
N ARG A 180 -9.92 12.29 -16.68
CA ARG A 180 -10.93 13.37 -16.70
C ARG A 180 -12.38 12.87 -16.53
N PHE A 181 -12.56 11.71 -15.92
CA PHE A 181 -13.88 11.15 -15.64
C PHE A 181 -14.61 11.92 -14.53
N ALA A 182 -15.91 11.69 -14.43
CA ALA A 182 -16.74 12.25 -13.35
C ALA A 182 -16.28 11.71 -11.99
N ILE A 183 -16.53 12.46 -10.92
CA ILE A 183 -16.25 12.00 -9.55
C ILE A 183 -17.48 11.29 -8.98
N ALA A 184 -17.30 10.16 -8.31
CA ALA A 184 -18.25 9.61 -7.37
C ALA A 184 -17.68 9.73 -5.95
N LEU A 185 -18.53 10.04 -4.96
CA LEU A 185 -18.10 10.32 -3.57
C LEU A 185 -18.61 9.30 -2.57
N SER A 186 -19.59 8.47 -2.96
CA SER A 186 -20.17 7.42 -2.12
C SER A 186 -20.61 6.21 -2.93
N GLN A 187 -20.84 5.08 -2.25
CA GLN A 187 -21.36 3.86 -2.85
C GLN A 187 -22.72 4.10 -3.52
N GLU A 188 -23.55 4.98 -2.95
CA GLU A 188 -24.83 5.40 -3.51
C GLU A 188 -24.66 6.07 -4.87
N ASP A 189 -23.59 6.84 -5.08
CA ASP A 189 -23.29 7.44 -6.38
C ASP A 189 -22.93 6.39 -7.42
N LEU A 190 -22.22 5.33 -7.01
CA LEU A 190 -21.86 4.22 -7.89
C LEU A 190 -23.11 3.47 -8.35
N VAL A 191 -24.02 3.18 -7.41
CA VAL A 191 -25.27 2.46 -7.69
C VAL A 191 -26.19 3.32 -8.55
N ALA A 192 -26.43 4.58 -8.18
CA ALA A 192 -27.33 5.46 -8.92
C ALA A 192 -26.79 5.82 -10.31
N GLY A 193 -25.47 5.85 -10.46
CA GLY A 193 -24.80 6.07 -11.73
C GLY A 193 -24.72 4.85 -12.64
N GLU A 194 -25.13 3.67 -12.18
CA GLU A 194 -24.90 2.39 -12.88
C GLU A 194 -23.42 2.28 -13.32
N VAL A 195 -22.51 2.58 -12.39
CA VAL A 195 -21.07 2.66 -12.69
C VAL A 195 -20.51 1.28 -13.00
N ASP A 196 -19.83 1.16 -14.13
CA ASP A 196 -19.15 -0.08 -14.54
C ASP A 196 -17.72 -0.17 -13.97
N VAL A 197 -17.00 0.97 -13.90
CA VAL A 197 -15.62 1.03 -13.41
C VAL A 197 -15.43 2.21 -12.47
N ALA A 198 -14.91 1.93 -11.27
CA ALA A 198 -14.53 2.96 -10.31
C ALA A 198 -13.00 2.94 -10.13
N ILE A 199 -12.34 4.03 -10.53
CA ILE A 199 -10.90 4.21 -10.38
C ILE A 199 -10.63 4.77 -8.99
N LEU A 200 -9.86 4.06 -8.19
CA LEU A 200 -9.57 4.36 -6.79
C LEU A 200 -8.08 4.59 -6.61
N GLY A 201 -7.69 5.73 -6.04
CA GLY A 201 -6.31 5.90 -5.58
C GLY A 201 -6.09 5.21 -4.23
N ALA A 202 -4.97 4.53 -4.03
CA ALA A 202 -4.59 3.97 -2.74
C ALA A 202 -3.12 4.31 -2.44
N PRO A 203 -2.79 5.43 -1.78
CA PRO A 203 -1.42 5.91 -1.62
C PRO A 203 -0.64 5.19 -0.49
N LEU A 204 -0.80 3.87 -0.33
CA LEU A 204 -0.09 3.07 0.68
C LEU A 204 1.32 2.72 0.21
N ASN A 205 2.33 3.23 0.91
CA ASN A 205 3.74 3.14 0.52
C ASN A 205 4.67 2.63 1.63
N MET A 206 4.09 2.19 2.76
CA MET A 206 4.82 1.84 3.98
C MET A 206 5.31 0.38 4.00
N GLY A 207 4.99 -0.41 2.97
CA GLY A 207 5.56 -1.74 2.73
C GLY A 207 6.85 -1.69 1.93
N SER A 208 7.16 -0.56 1.26
CA SER A 208 8.39 -0.41 0.50
C SER A 208 9.62 -0.34 1.42
N GLY A 209 10.51 -1.32 1.32
CA GLY A 209 11.77 -1.32 2.09
C GLY A 209 12.87 -0.42 1.52
N TRP A 210 12.60 0.34 0.45
CA TRP A 210 13.60 1.10 -0.32
C TRP A 210 13.06 2.46 -0.80
N ARG A 211 12.72 2.58 -2.09
CA ARG A 211 12.17 3.80 -2.70
C ARG A 211 10.68 3.57 -2.86
N ASP A 212 9.88 4.50 -2.35
CA ASP A 212 8.43 4.45 -2.46
C ASP A 212 7.93 5.07 -3.78
N SER A 213 6.61 5.01 -4.00
CA SER A 213 5.96 5.65 -5.16
C SER A 213 5.89 7.19 -5.06
N GLY A 214 6.24 7.77 -3.91
CA GLY A 214 6.09 9.19 -3.60
C GLY A 214 4.72 9.57 -3.05
N ALA A 215 4.70 10.58 -2.15
CA ALA A 215 3.49 11.03 -1.47
C ALA A 215 2.41 11.63 -2.41
N GLN A 216 2.77 11.99 -3.65
CA GLN A 216 1.89 12.61 -4.63
C GLN A 216 1.58 11.71 -5.83
N ALA A 217 1.95 10.42 -5.80
CA ALA A 217 1.83 9.52 -6.96
C ALA A 217 0.42 9.50 -7.57
N THR A 218 -0.63 9.39 -6.74
CA THR A 218 -2.03 9.37 -7.20
C THR A 218 -2.46 10.71 -7.79
N ILE A 219 -1.94 11.82 -7.26
CA ILE A 219 -2.20 13.18 -7.75
C ILE A 219 -1.52 13.39 -9.10
N ASP A 220 -0.24 13.03 -9.20
CA ASP A 220 0.54 13.14 -10.43
C ASP A 220 -0.09 12.32 -11.55
N LEU A 221 -0.53 11.09 -11.25
CA LEU A 221 -1.26 10.28 -12.22
C LEU A 221 -2.58 10.94 -12.66
N ARG A 222 -3.35 11.60 -11.79
CA ARG A 222 -4.51 12.39 -12.23
C ARG A 222 -4.12 13.56 -13.16
N LEU A 223 -3.00 14.22 -12.91
CA LEU A 223 -2.51 15.32 -13.75
C LEU A 223 -2.10 14.84 -15.16
N PHE A 224 -1.46 13.66 -15.25
CA PHE A 224 -0.91 13.15 -16.51
C PHE A 224 -1.81 12.13 -17.23
N SER A 225 -2.87 11.62 -16.58
CA SER A 225 -3.75 10.55 -17.10
C SER A 225 -4.79 10.99 -18.12
N TRP A 226 -4.74 12.20 -18.67
CA TRP A 226 -5.73 12.63 -19.68
C TRP A 226 -5.80 11.68 -20.88
N GLY A 227 -4.70 11.01 -21.23
CA GLY A 227 -4.65 10.00 -22.28
C GLY A 227 -5.46 8.73 -21.97
N MET A 228 -5.67 8.39 -20.69
CA MET A 228 -6.47 7.24 -20.28
C MET A 228 -7.94 7.35 -20.69
N GLY A 229 -8.46 8.58 -20.82
CA GLY A 229 -9.83 8.84 -21.30
C GLY A 229 -9.96 8.90 -22.82
N GLY A 230 -8.86 8.72 -23.56
CA GLY A 230 -8.83 8.79 -25.01
C GLY A 230 -9.31 7.51 -25.72
N SER A 231 -9.37 7.57 -27.04
CA SER A 231 -9.58 6.39 -27.89
C SER A 231 -8.29 5.60 -28.04
N ASP A 232 -8.35 4.30 -27.78
CA ASP A 232 -7.25 3.39 -28.08
C ASP A 232 -7.18 3.12 -29.59
N GLN A 233 -6.01 3.32 -30.20
CA GLN A 233 -5.83 3.19 -31.65
C GLN A 233 -5.72 1.73 -32.13
N TYR A 234 -5.35 0.80 -31.24
CA TYR A 234 -5.16 -0.60 -31.60
C TYR A 234 -6.45 -1.41 -31.42
N ALA A 235 -7.15 -1.19 -30.31
CA ALA A 235 -8.44 -1.79 -30.02
C ALA A 235 -9.60 -1.06 -30.72
N LEU A 236 -9.39 0.17 -31.21
CA LEU A 236 -10.39 1.02 -31.86
C LEU A 236 -11.62 1.29 -30.96
N ILE A 237 -11.40 1.38 -29.65
CA ILE A 237 -12.43 1.59 -28.64
C ILE A 237 -12.10 2.86 -27.86
N LYS A 238 -13.14 3.62 -27.52
CA LYS A 238 -13.07 4.64 -26.46
C LYS A 238 -13.82 4.11 -25.24
N PRO A 239 -13.13 3.78 -24.14
CA PRO A 239 -13.75 3.11 -22.99
C PRO A 239 -14.99 3.84 -22.45
N SER A 240 -14.95 5.16 -22.38
CA SER A 240 -16.05 5.98 -21.86
C SER A 240 -17.30 6.03 -22.75
N GLU A 241 -17.25 5.48 -23.97
CA GLU A 241 -18.42 5.36 -24.86
C GLU A 241 -19.14 4.02 -24.69
N VAL A 242 -18.52 3.08 -23.97
CA VAL A 242 -19.06 1.74 -23.73
C VAL A 242 -19.21 1.41 -22.25
N LEU A 243 -18.54 2.14 -21.36
CA LEU A 243 -18.55 1.95 -19.90
C LEU A 243 -18.81 3.28 -19.19
N THR A 244 -19.58 3.25 -18.11
CA THR A 244 -19.67 4.34 -17.13
C THR A 244 -18.48 4.26 -16.19
N ILE A 245 -17.53 5.20 -16.34
CA ILE A 245 -16.27 5.23 -15.59
C ILE A 245 -16.24 6.46 -14.68
N VAL A 246 -15.82 6.29 -13.43
CA VAL A 246 -15.68 7.38 -12.44
C VAL A 246 -14.33 7.36 -11.75
N ASP A 247 -13.88 8.53 -11.29
CA ASP A 247 -12.85 8.66 -10.26
C ASP A 247 -13.52 8.62 -8.89
N TYR A 248 -13.16 7.63 -8.08
CA TYR A 248 -13.72 7.41 -6.74
C TYR A 248 -12.83 7.97 -5.62
N GLY A 249 -11.93 8.89 -5.96
CA GLY A 249 -11.04 9.55 -5.02
C GLY A 249 -9.93 8.63 -4.52
N ASP A 250 -9.34 9.01 -3.39
CA ASP A 250 -8.27 8.24 -2.74
C ASP A 250 -8.79 7.59 -1.45
N VAL A 251 -8.39 6.34 -1.21
CA VAL A 251 -8.52 5.69 0.09
C VAL A 251 -7.59 6.39 1.08
N ALA A 252 -8.10 6.71 2.26
CA ALA A 252 -7.25 7.19 3.34
C ALA A 252 -6.30 6.09 3.80
N VAL A 253 -5.04 6.41 4.10
CA VAL A 253 -4.07 5.44 4.62
C VAL A 253 -3.48 5.94 5.93
N ASP A 254 -3.11 5.00 6.78
CA ASP A 254 -2.33 5.26 7.98
C ASP A 254 -0.85 5.04 7.66
N ASN A 255 -0.11 6.14 7.49
CA ASN A 255 1.33 6.11 7.21
C ASN A 255 2.16 5.55 8.38
N SER A 256 1.56 5.26 9.53
CA SER A 256 2.24 4.60 10.66
C SER A 256 1.88 3.12 10.81
N SER A 257 0.96 2.58 9.98
CA SER A 257 0.64 1.16 9.98
C SER A 257 0.08 0.68 8.64
N THR A 258 0.86 -0.16 7.98
CA THR A 258 0.48 -0.86 6.75
C THR A 258 -0.74 -1.76 7.00
N GLU A 259 -0.80 -2.44 8.14
CA GLU A 259 -1.88 -3.36 8.49
C GLU A 259 -3.22 -2.64 8.64
N ARG A 260 -3.24 -1.51 9.34
CA ARG A 260 -4.45 -0.67 9.50
C ARG A 260 -4.89 -0.11 8.15
N SER A 261 -3.94 0.28 7.31
CA SER A 261 -4.21 0.77 5.95
C SER A 261 -4.81 -0.33 5.08
N MET A 262 -4.21 -1.52 5.02
CA MET A 262 -4.70 -2.67 4.25
C MET A 262 -6.13 -3.05 4.63
N GLN A 263 -6.47 -3.06 5.92
CA GLN A 263 -7.84 -3.33 6.37
C GLN A 263 -8.84 -2.29 5.82
N HIS A 264 -8.47 -1.01 5.81
CA HIS A 264 -9.33 0.03 5.27
C HIS A 264 -9.43 -0.02 3.75
N VAL A 265 -8.31 -0.24 3.05
CA VAL A 265 -8.29 -0.45 1.59
C VAL A 265 -9.19 -1.61 1.20
N ARG A 266 -9.08 -2.78 1.86
CA ARG A 266 -9.95 -3.92 1.61
C ARG A 266 -11.43 -3.55 1.75
N LYS A 267 -11.79 -2.76 2.77
CA LYS A 267 -13.16 -2.29 2.97
C LYS A 267 -13.65 -1.44 1.79
N ILE A 268 -12.86 -0.46 1.32
CA ILE A 268 -13.28 0.43 0.23
C ILE A 268 -13.30 -0.29 -1.11
N VAL A 269 -12.36 -1.18 -1.38
CA VAL A 269 -12.39 -2.01 -2.61
C VAL A 269 -13.60 -2.94 -2.61
N ARG A 270 -13.94 -3.52 -1.44
CA ARG A 270 -15.13 -4.35 -1.28
C ARG A 270 -16.41 -3.54 -1.51
N GLU A 271 -16.48 -2.33 -0.97
CA GLU A 271 -17.60 -1.41 -1.16
C GLU A 271 -17.89 -1.15 -2.65
N VAL A 272 -16.84 -0.95 -3.47
CA VAL A 272 -16.97 -0.83 -4.92
C VAL A 272 -17.44 -2.15 -5.55
N ALA A 273 -16.79 -3.26 -5.23
CA ALA A 273 -17.12 -4.56 -5.84
C ALA A 273 -18.55 -5.03 -5.51
N GLU A 274 -19.08 -4.69 -4.33
CA GLU A 274 -20.45 -5.00 -3.89
C GLU A 274 -21.52 -4.31 -4.77
N THR A 275 -21.20 -3.20 -5.45
CA THR A 275 -22.13 -2.57 -6.39
C THR A 275 -22.20 -3.28 -7.75
N GLY A 276 -21.25 -4.19 -8.00
CA GLY A 276 -21.03 -4.81 -9.32
C GLY A 276 -20.03 -4.05 -10.20
N ALA A 277 -19.59 -2.86 -9.79
CA ALA A 277 -18.55 -2.11 -10.48
C ALA A 277 -17.18 -2.80 -10.35
N ILE A 278 -16.32 -2.64 -11.35
CA ILE A 278 -14.94 -3.11 -11.33
C ILE A 278 -14.07 -2.06 -10.61
N PRO A 279 -13.44 -2.39 -9.46
CA PRO A 279 -12.47 -1.50 -8.84
C PRO A 279 -11.16 -1.50 -9.64
N MET A 280 -10.73 -0.32 -10.09
CA MET A 280 -9.42 -0.11 -10.69
C MET A 280 -8.55 0.67 -9.71
N ILE A 281 -7.66 -0.03 -9.00
CA ILE A 281 -6.83 0.56 -7.95
C ILE A 281 -5.54 1.11 -8.55
N VAL A 282 -5.22 2.36 -8.22
CA VAL A 282 -4.02 3.07 -8.64
C VAL A 282 -3.27 3.52 -7.40
N GLY A 283 -2.05 3.03 -7.20
CA GLY A 283 -1.23 3.47 -6.06
C GLY A 283 -0.54 2.31 -5.37
N GLY A 284 -0.01 2.62 -4.20
CA GLY A 284 1.40 2.62 -3.90
C GLY A 284 2.14 1.30 -4.09
N ASP A 285 2.76 0.80 -3.03
CA ASP A 285 3.59 -0.39 -3.13
C ASP A 285 2.75 -1.69 -3.21
N HIS A 286 3.43 -2.81 -3.51
CA HIS A 286 2.77 -4.10 -3.75
C HIS A 286 2.10 -4.71 -2.50
N SER A 287 2.20 -4.08 -1.31
CA SER A 287 1.39 -4.49 -0.15
C SER A 287 -0.12 -4.37 -0.42
N LEU A 288 -0.53 -3.59 -1.43
CA LEU A 288 -1.92 -3.43 -1.85
C LEU A 288 -2.50 -4.66 -2.57
N GLU A 289 -1.70 -5.58 -3.08
CA GLU A 289 -2.24 -6.78 -3.74
C GLU A 289 -3.12 -7.58 -2.78
N TYR A 290 -2.64 -7.81 -1.55
CA TYR A 290 -3.38 -8.56 -0.54
C TYR A 290 -4.79 -7.99 -0.26
N PRO A 291 -4.96 -6.72 0.18
CA PRO A 291 -6.28 -6.19 0.49
C PRO A 291 -7.19 -6.11 -0.74
N ASN A 292 -6.65 -5.88 -1.94
CA ASN A 292 -7.42 -5.79 -3.17
C ASN A 292 -7.98 -7.17 -3.57
N VAL A 293 -7.13 -8.20 -3.62
CA VAL A 293 -7.55 -9.58 -3.95
C VAL A 293 -8.48 -10.12 -2.86
N ALA A 294 -8.17 -9.86 -1.58
CA ALA A 294 -9.01 -10.29 -0.48
C ALA A 294 -10.41 -9.65 -0.52
N ALA A 295 -10.52 -8.38 -0.89
CA ALA A 295 -11.81 -7.71 -1.08
C ALA A 295 -12.65 -8.36 -2.18
N LEU A 296 -12.05 -8.66 -3.34
CA LEU A 296 -12.75 -9.37 -4.42
C LEU A 296 -13.15 -10.79 -4.00
N ALA A 297 -12.29 -11.48 -3.26
CA ALA A 297 -12.58 -12.81 -2.74
C ALA A 297 -13.71 -12.80 -1.70
N ASP A 298 -13.87 -11.71 -0.92
CA ASP A 298 -15.00 -11.54 0.00
C ASP A 298 -16.34 -11.44 -0.74
N VAL A 299 -16.37 -10.80 -1.90
CA VAL A 299 -17.59 -10.60 -2.70
C VAL A 299 -17.91 -11.81 -3.56
N TYR A 300 -16.92 -12.33 -4.30
CA TYR A 300 -17.15 -13.37 -5.32
C TYR A 300 -16.85 -14.79 -4.84
N GLY A 301 -16.10 -14.93 -3.75
CA GLY A 301 -15.59 -16.19 -3.23
C GLY A 301 -14.18 -16.51 -3.75
N LYS A 302 -13.30 -16.99 -2.88
CA LYS A 302 -11.88 -17.29 -3.16
C LYS A 302 -11.67 -18.17 -4.39
N GLU A 303 -12.50 -19.19 -4.57
CA GLU A 303 -12.42 -20.14 -5.71
C GLU A 303 -12.74 -19.52 -7.07
N LYS A 304 -13.30 -18.30 -7.10
CA LYS A 304 -13.68 -17.58 -8.33
C LYS A 304 -12.72 -16.45 -8.68
N VAL A 305 -11.67 -16.25 -7.89
CA VAL A 305 -10.68 -15.19 -8.12
C VAL A 305 -9.40 -15.85 -8.60
N SER A 306 -8.84 -15.33 -9.70
CA SER A 306 -7.53 -15.72 -10.22
C SER A 306 -6.67 -14.47 -10.37
N VAL A 307 -5.38 -14.59 -10.10
CA VAL A 307 -4.43 -13.49 -10.16
C VAL A 307 -3.55 -13.65 -11.40
N ILE A 308 -3.43 -12.57 -12.18
CA ILE A 308 -2.43 -12.45 -13.24
C ILE A 308 -1.46 -11.37 -12.77
N HIS A 309 -0.24 -11.79 -12.42
CA HIS A 309 0.77 -10.95 -11.77
C HIS A 309 1.89 -10.62 -12.75
N PHE A 310 2.14 -9.32 -12.96
CA PHE A 310 3.24 -8.83 -13.77
C PHE A 310 4.20 -8.07 -12.85
N ASP A 311 5.27 -8.73 -12.43
CA ASP A 311 6.29 -8.13 -11.58
C ASP A 311 7.67 -8.75 -11.87
N SER A 312 8.71 -8.00 -11.58
CA SER A 312 10.09 -8.49 -11.51
C SER A 312 10.36 -9.36 -10.28
N HIS A 313 9.53 -9.28 -9.25
CA HIS A 313 9.63 -10.04 -8.01
C HIS A 313 8.42 -10.95 -7.82
N TYR A 314 8.59 -12.05 -7.08
CA TYR A 314 7.52 -13.04 -6.90
C TYR A 314 6.48 -12.64 -5.85
N ASP A 315 6.88 -11.82 -4.87
CA ASP A 315 6.02 -11.25 -3.81
C ASP A 315 5.13 -12.25 -3.04
N ALA A 316 5.58 -13.50 -2.94
CA ALA A 316 4.93 -14.58 -2.18
C ALA A 316 5.92 -15.28 -1.22
N TRP A 317 6.72 -14.47 -0.52
CA TRP A 317 7.78 -14.89 0.40
C TRP A 317 7.25 -15.27 1.79
#